data_AF-A0A3M6WM73-F1
#
_entry.id   AF-A0A3M6WM73-F1
#
_cell.length_a   1.000
_cell.length_b   1.000
_cell.length_c   1.000
_cell.angle_alpha   90.00
_cell.angle_beta   90.00
_cell.angle_gamma   90.00
#
_symmetry.space_group_name_H-M   'P 1'
#
loop_
_entity.id
_entity.type
_entity.pdbx_description
1 polymer ?
#
loop_
_entity_poly.entity_id
_entity_poly.type
_entity_poly.pdbx_seq_one_letter_code
_entity_poly.pdbx_strand_id
1 'polypeptide(L)'
;MKRREYSVASSQKVTPNSISLLIVTVNWVDPKGRDRFGQATRYLNNLPVGAPVTVSVKPSVMKLPPKSTQPIIMAGLGTGLAPFRAFVQERAWQREQGMPIGDVFLYMGARHQREEYLYGEEWEAYQDAGIITLIGRAFSRDQPQKIYIQDRMRQTLHDIRRAYLREEGAFYLCGPTWPVPDVTSVLEEAVEVESAAAGDKKKKDGHKEIEKLKEEGILFSQTVNMVSKPTNNRAKAIVDAAAAGGWCVPAMCLYNLEGIIASVRAAEAKKSPLLIQLFPWAVEYADGLLVHAAAEAAKKAKVPVAVHMDHCQSPEMVKRAADLGGFDGIMVDMSHYEKEENLKLTTELTEYCHARGVITEAEPGRINGGEDGVSDTAELEGILTTPEQAQQFISTGIDWLAPAYGNVHGKYGPKGPQLQYDRLKSIRESTKGQVEL
;
A
#
# COMPACT_ATOMS: atom_id res chain seq x y z
N MET A 1 0.59 -4.36 -24.81
CA MET A 1 1.00 -3.32 -23.84
C MET A 1 -0.21 -3.02 -22.96
N LYS A 2 -0.09 -3.02 -21.62
CA LYS A 2 -1.22 -2.71 -20.73
C LYS A 2 -1.46 -1.19 -20.67
N ARG A 3 -2.72 -0.76 -20.77
CA ARG A 3 -3.11 0.65 -20.59
C ARG A 3 -2.75 1.14 -19.18
N ARG A 4 -2.42 2.42 -19.04
CA ARG A 4 -2.25 3.11 -17.74
C ARG A 4 -3.44 4.02 -17.50
N GLU A 5 -3.93 4.01 -16.27
CA GLU A 5 -5.06 4.83 -15.86
C GLU A 5 -4.52 6.08 -15.15
N TYR A 6 -5.09 7.24 -15.47
CA TYR A 6 -4.76 8.53 -14.86
C TYR A 6 -6.06 9.23 -14.48
N SER A 7 -6.10 9.84 -13.30
CA SER A 7 -7.25 10.64 -12.89
C SER A 7 -7.28 11.94 -13.68
N VAL A 8 -8.44 12.26 -14.23
CA VAL A 8 -8.66 13.49 -15.01
C VAL A 8 -8.59 14.70 -14.09
N ALA A 9 -7.80 15.70 -14.47
CA ALA A 9 -7.54 16.92 -13.71
C ALA A 9 -8.25 18.17 -14.27
N SER A 10 -9.31 17.97 -15.05
CA SER A 10 -10.15 19.04 -15.58
C SER A 10 -11.64 18.68 -15.52
N SER A 11 -12.48 19.69 -15.31
CA SER A 11 -13.93 19.56 -15.46
C SER A 11 -14.31 19.59 -16.94
N GLN A 12 -15.21 18.69 -17.36
CA GLN A 12 -15.78 18.73 -18.72
C GLN A 12 -16.70 19.94 -18.94
N LYS A 13 -17.25 20.55 -17.88
CA LYS A 13 -18.05 21.78 -17.97
C LYS A 13 -17.20 23.00 -18.29
N VAL A 14 -15.97 23.03 -17.78
CA VAL A 14 -15.01 24.12 -18.03
C VAL A 14 -14.24 23.88 -19.33
N THR A 15 -13.80 22.65 -19.58
CA THR A 15 -13.03 22.30 -20.77
C THR A 15 -13.67 21.13 -21.55
N PRO A 16 -14.73 21.38 -22.34
CA PRO A 16 -15.53 20.32 -22.96
C PRO A 16 -14.77 19.48 -24.00
N ASN A 17 -13.73 20.07 -24.59
CA ASN A 17 -12.97 19.47 -25.70
C ASN A 17 -11.52 19.11 -25.31
N SER A 18 -11.16 19.13 -24.03
CA SER A 18 -9.82 18.77 -23.57
C SER A 18 -9.82 18.06 -22.22
N ILE A 19 -8.84 17.18 -22.03
CA ILE A 19 -8.57 16.48 -20.78
C ILE A 19 -7.21 16.91 -20.26
N SER A 20 -7.16 17.40 -19.02
CA SER A 20 -5.91 17.65 -18.31
C SER A 20 -5.52 16.43 -17.48
N LEU A 21 -4.22 16.11 -17.41
CA LEU A 21 -3.67 15.06 -16.56
C LEU A 21 -2.58 15.67 -15.68
N LEU A 22 -2.49 15.23 -14.42
CA LEU A 22 -1.37 15.52 -13.52
C LEU A 22 -0.57 14.22 -13.33
N ILE A 23 0.68 14.20 -13.82
CA ILE A 23 1.46 12.97 -13.94
C ILE A 23 2.85 13.18 -13.34
N VAL A 24 3.27 12.26 -12.48
CA VAL A 24 4.67 12.16 -12.03
C VAL A 24 5.45 11.31 -13.03
N THR A 25 6.60 11.81 -13.47
CA THR A 25 7.52 11.02 -14.30
C THR A 25 8.20 9.95 -13.47
N VAL A 26 8.20 8.70 -13.96
CA VAL A 26 8.78 7.56 -13.23
C VAL A 26 10.10 7.18 -13.87
N ASN A 27 11.20 7.47 -13.16
CA ASN A 27 12.56 7.13 -13.58
C ASN A 27 13.28 6.51 -12.36
N TRP A 28 14.09 5.48 -12.58
CA TRP A 28 14.92 4.87 -11.54
C TRP A 28 16.19 4.28 -12.13
N VAL A 29 17.21 4.10 -11.31
CA VAL A 29 18.43 3.37 -11.68
C VAL A 29 18.30 1.95 -11.12
N ASP A 30 18.46 0.94 -11.98
CA ASP A 30 18.43 -0.44 -11.51
C ASP A 30 19.73 -0.84 -10.77
N PRO A 31 19.76 -1.96 -10.02
CA PRO A 31 20.94 -2.38 -9.27
C PRO A 31 22.22 -2.59 -10.12
N LYS A 32 22.09 -2.64 -11.45
CA LYS A 32 23.24 -2.74 -12.38
C LYS A 32 23.69 -1.36 -12.89
N GLY A 33 23.19 -0.27 -12.31
CA GLY A 33 23.50 1.09 -12.70
C GLY A 33 22.84 1.55 -14.01
N ARG A 34 21.79 0.86 -14.49
CA ARG A 34 21.13 1.22 -15.75
C ARG A 34 19.91 2.10 -15.50
N ASP A 35 19.75 3.13 -16.31
CA ASP A 35 18.55 3.96 -16.28
C ASP A 35 17.33 3.16 -16.77
N ARG A 36 16.26 3.25 -15.98
CA ARG A 36 14.97 2.63 -16.24
C ARG A 36 13.86 3.67 -16.11
N PHE A 37 12.79 3.42 -16.85
CA PHE A 37 11.76 4.42 -17.08
C PHE A 37 10.37 3.76 -17.09
N GLY A 38 9.39 4.47 -16.56
CA GLY A 38 7.98 4.13 -16.71
C GLY A 38 7.59 4.27 -18.18
N GLN A 39 7.08 3.19 -18.78
CA GLN A 39 6.78 3.17 -20.23
C GLN A 39 5.79 4.28 -20.62
N ALA A 40 4.68 4.41 -19.88
CA ALA A 40 3.63 5.40 -20.19
C ALA A 40 4.08 6.83 -19.86
N THR A 41 4.74 7.04 -18.71
CA THR A 41 5.16 8.38 -18.27
C THR A 41 6.30 8.91 -19.15
N ARG A 42 7.25 8.07 -19.57
CA ARG A 42 8.28 8.46 -20.55
C ARG A 42 7.68 8.73 -21.93
N TYR A 43 6.72 7.91 -22.38
CA TYR A 43 6.02 8.15 -23.65
C TYR A 43 5.33 9.51 -23.66
N LEU A 44 4.55 9.82 -22.62
CA LEU A 44 3.83 11.09 -22.50
C LEU A 44 4.78 12.28 -22.35
N ASN A 45 5.85 12.15 -21.57
CA ASN A 45 6.84 13.21 -21.37
C ASN A 45 7.61 13.58 -22.64
N ASN A 46 7.77 12.62 -23.56
CA ASN A 46 8.50 12.82 -24.82
C ASN A 46 7.57 13.09 -26.01
N LEU A 47 6.26 13.20 -25.78
CA LEU A 47 5.28 13.37 -26.84
C LEU A 47 5.30 14.82 -27.36
N PRO A 48 5.52 15.06 -28.66
CA PRO A 48 5.47 16.40 -29.20
C PRO A 48 4.02 16.91 -29.28
N VAL A 49 3.86 18.23 -29.14
CA VAL A 49 2.56 18.90 -29.33
C VAL A 49 2.01 18.57 -30.72
N GLY A 50 0.73 18.16 -30.78
CA GLY A 50 0.06 17.76 -32.01
C GLY A 50 0.14 16.26 -32.34
N ALA A 51 0.94 15.48 -31.59
CA ALA A 51 0.98 14.03 -31.78
C ALA A 51 -0.34 13.37 -31.34
N PRO A 52 -0.84 12.36 -32.09
CA PRO A 52 -2.03 11.61 -31.70
C PRO A 52 -1.75 10.72 -30.48
N VAL A 53 -2.74 10.62 -29.58
CA VAL A 53 -2.71 9.71 -28.43
C VAL A 53 -4.00 8.91 -28.38
N THR A 54 -3.90 7.59 -28.35
CA THR A 54 -5.05 6.71 -28.15
C THR A 54 -5.39 6.64 -26.66
N VAL A 55 -6.60 7.09 -26.32
CA VAL A 55 -7.11 7.08 -24.94
C VAL A 55 -8.50 6.44 -24.88
N SER A 56 -8.88 6.00 -23.69
CA SER A 56 -10.23 5.54 -23.39
C SER A 56 -10.63 6.13 -22.04
N VAL A 57 -11.82 6.71 -21.95
CA VAL A 57 -12.34 7.29 -20.70
C VAL A 57 -13.14 6.23 -19.96
N LYS A 58 -12.83 6.04 -18.68
CA LYS A 58 -13.55 5.13 -17.77
C LYS A 58 -14.32 5.96 -16.75
N PRO A 59 -15.59 5.65 -16.45
CA PRO A 59 -16.32 6.31 -15.38
C PRO A 59 -15.58 6.21 -14.03
N SER A 60 -15.50 7.33 -13.33
CA SER A 60 -14.91 7.42 -11.99
C SER A 60 -15.90 6.94 -10.91
N VAL A 61 -15.35 6.35 -9.84
CA VAL A 61 -16.08 6.11 -8.59
C VAL A 61 -16.18 7.38 -7.74
N MET A 62 -15.21 8.30 -7.85
CA MET A 62 -15.26 9.62 -7.22
C MET A 62 -16.07 10.56 -8.11
N LYS A 63 -17.31 10.82 -7.70
CA LYS A 63 -18.20 11.80 -8.31
C LYS A 63 -18.55 12.87 -7.28
N LEU A 64 -18.75 14.08 -7.75
CA LEU A 64 -19.30 15.15 -6.90
C LEU A 64 -20.69 14.76 -6.39
N PRO A 65 -21.10 15.28 -5.22
CA PRO A 65 -22.44 15.03 -4.71
C PRO A 65 -23.50 15.62 -5.66
N PRO A 66 -24.72 15.05 -5.69
CA PRO A 66 -25.77 15.52 -6.60
C PRO A 66 -26.16 16.99 -6.38
N LYS A 67 -26.09 17.47 -5.13
CA LYS A 67 -26.44 18.85 -4.78
C LYS A 67 -25.21 19.74 -4.76
N SER A 68 -25.28 20.88 -5.44
CA SER A 68 -24.19 21.85 -5.42
C SER A 68 -23.95 22.44 -4.02
N THR A 69 -24.97 22.48 -3.17
CA THR A 69 -24.88 23.00 -1.80
C THR A 69 -24.27 22.02 -0.79
N GLN A 70 -24.10 20.75 -1.15
CA GLN A 70 -23.53 19.75 -0.24
C GLN A 70 -22.01 19.96 -0.14
N PRO A 71 -21.43 20.07 1.07
CA PRO A 71 -19.99 20.28 1.24
C PRO A 71 -19.16 19.14 0.67
N ILE A 72 -17.93 19.46 0.28
CA ILE A 72 -16.93 18.46 -0.13
C ILE A 72 -15.64 18.65 0.65
N ILE A 73 -15.09 17.54 1.13
CA ILE A 73 -13.81 17.49 1.83
C ILE A 73 -12.87 16.62 1.01
N MET A 74 -11.77 17.19 0.57
CA MET A 74 -10.82 16.55 -0.35
C MET A 74 -9.45 16.45 0.32
N ALA A 75 -8.91 15.25 0.42
CA ALA A 75 -7.58 14.98 0.94
C ALA A 75 -6.70 14.38 -0.17
N GLY A 76 -5.68 15.10 -0.60
CA GLY A 76 -4.86 14.75 -1.77
C GLY A 76 -3.37 14.90 -1.56
N LEU A 77 -2.58 13.88 -1.91
CA LEU A 77 -1.11 13.95 -1.84
C LEU A 77 -0.49 13.88 -3.24
N GLY A 78 0.39 14.82 -3.57
CA GLY A 78 1.09 14.88 -4.85
C GLY A 78 0.13 14.81 -6.05
N THR A 79 0.29 13.82 -6.92
CA THR A 79 -0.59 13.61 -8.09
C THR A 79 -2.03 13.24 -7.72
N GLY A 80 -2.30 12.88 -6.47
CA GLY A 80 -3.65 12.69 -5.93
C GLY A 80 -4.51 13.97 -5.95
N LEU A 81 -3.91 15.13 -6.20
CA LEU A 81 -4.62 16.40 -6.43
C LEU A 81 -5.36 16.47 -7.77
N ALA A 82 -5.05 15.56 -8.71
CA ALA A 82 -5.64 15.55 -10.05
C ALA A 82 -7.18 15.65 -10.03
N PRO A 83 -7.93 14.70 -9.45
CA PRO A 83 -9.40 14.76 -9.46
C PRO A 83 -9.96 16.00 -8.74
N PHE A 84 -9.26 16.50 -7.72
CA PHE A 84 -9.71 17.65 -6.95
C PHE A 84 -9.62 18.95 -7.74
N ARG A 85 -8.67 19.06 -8.67
CA ARG A 85 -8.65 20.17 -9.63
C ARG A 85 -9.91 20.20 -10.49
N ALA A 86 -10.33 19.03 -10.99
CA ALA A 86 -11.58 18.91 -11.75
C ALA A 86 -12.80 19.28 -10.90
N PHE A 87 -12.83 18.86 -9.63
CA PHE A 87 -13.94 19.17 -8.72
C PHE A 87 -14.04 20.67 -8.41
N VAL A 88 -12.92 21.32 -8.10
CA VAL A 88 -12.88 22.76 -7.83
C VAL A 88 -13.28 23.55 -9.09
N GLN A 89 -12.83 23.14 -10.27
CA GLN A 89 -13.28 23.73 -11.54
C GLN A 89 -14.79 23.60 -11.75
N GLU A 90 -15.38 22.44 -11.45
CA GLU A 90 -16.83 22.26 -11.53
C GLU A 90 -17.56 23.17 -10.53
N ARG A 91 -17.06 23.31 -9.29
CA ARG A 91 -17.63 24.23 -8.29
C ARG A 91 -17.56 25.68 -8.72
N ALA A 92 -16.43 26.08 -9.31
CA ALA A 92 -16.25 27.39 -9.90
C ALA A 92 -17.28 27.66 -10.99
N TRP A 93 -17.43 26.72 -11.93
CA TRP A 93 -18.43 26.80 -12.97
C TRP A 93 -19.87 26.88 -12.42
N GLN A 94 -20.23 26.04 -11.44
CA GLN A 94 -21.56 26.07 -10.79
C GLN A 94 -21.86 27.46 -10.21
N ARG A 95 -20.88 28.06 -9.52
CA ARG A 95 -21.03 29.40 -8.96
C ARG A 95 -21.17 30.47 -10.04
N GLU A 96 -20.40 30.37 -11.12
CA GLU A 96 -20.54 31.27 -12.29
C GLU A 96 -21.92 31.16 -12.95
N GLN A 97 -22.54 29.98 -12.92
CA GLN A 97 -23.93 29.79 -13.35
C GLN A 97 -24.97 30.33 -12.36
N GLY A 98 -24.56 30.97 -11.27
CA GLY A 98 -25.43 31.50 -10.23
C GLY A 98 -25.98 30.45 -9.26
N MET A 99 -25.42 29.23 -9.26
CA MET A 99 -25.83 28.19 -8.33
C MET A 99 -25.12 28.41 -6.97
N PRO A 100 -25.83 28.28 -5.84
CA PRO A 100 -25.17 28.25 -4.54
C PRO A 100 -24.30 26.99 -4.44
N ILE A 101 -23.11 27.15 -3.88
CA ILE A 101 -22.17 26.06 -3.63
C ILE A 101 -21.97 25.87 -2.12
N GLY A 102 -21.82 24.61 -1.69
CA GLY A 102 -21.45 24.27 -0.32
C GLY A 102 -19.96 24.48 -0.06
N ASP A 103 -19.55 24.29 1.20
CA ASP A 103 -18.14 24.45 1.58
C ASP A 103 -17.22 23.47 0.84
N VAL A 104 -16.04 23.96 0.48
CA VAL A 104 -15.01 23.18 -0.24
C VAL A 104 -13.73 23.19 0.59
N PHE A 105 -13.38 22.03 1.16
CA PHE A 105 -12.14 21.85 1.93
C PHE A 105 -11.12 21.08 1.09
N LEU A 106 -9.90 21.60 1.01
CA LEU A 106 -8.77 20.94 0.35
C LEU A 106 -7.62 20.76 1.33
N TYR A 107 -7.38 19.53 1.76
CA TYR A 107 -6.18 19.13 2.49
C TYR A 107 -5.16 18.55 1.52
N MET A 108 -3.96 19.10 1.53
CA MET A 108 -2.92 18.70 0.59
C MET A 108 -1.57 18.53 1.26
N GLY A 109 -0.80 17.56 0.77
CA GLY A 109 0.51 17.23 1.33
C GLY A 109 1.60 17.02 0.28
N ALA A 110 2.78 17.54 0.60
CA ALA A 110 4.01 17.38 -0.18
C ALA A 110 5.26 17.42 0.74
N ARG A 111 6.47 17.26 0.19
CA ARG A 111 7.70 17.38 0.99
C ARG A 111 8.07 18.84 1.17
N HIS A 112 8.19 19.58 0.07
CA HIS A 112 8.59 20.97 0.05
C HIS A 112 7.61 21.85 -0.71
N GLN A 113 7.23 22.99 -0.14
CA GLN A 113 6.34 23.95 -0.82
C GLN A 113 6.97 24.45 -2.12
N ARG A 114 8.25 24.81 -2.08
CA ARG A 114 8.95 25.41 -3.23
C ARG A 114 9.01 24.49 -4.45
N GLU A 115 9.06 23.17 -4.23
CA GLU A 115 9.30 22.19 -5.29
C GLU A 115 8.04 21.44 -5.70
N GLU A 116 7.10 21.26 -4.77
CA GLU A 116 6.01 20.30 -4.90
C GLU A 116 4.63 20.90 -4.58
N TYR A 117 4.50 22.23 -4.54
CA TYR A 117 3.20 22.90 -4.40
C TYR A 117 2.44 22.92 -5.74
N LEU A 118 2.04 21.72 -6.19
CA LEU A 118 1.35 21.50 -7.46
C LEU A 118 0.04 22.31 -7.50
N TYR A 119 -0.11 23.14 -8.55
CA TYR A 119 -1.22 24.08 -8.73
C TYR A 119 -1.37 25.13 -7.62
N GLY A 120 -0.31 25.45 -6.87
CA GLY A 120 -0.35 26.37 -5.72
C GLY A 120 -1.08 27.69 -5.98
N GLU A 121 -0.64 28.43 -7.00
CA GLU A 121 -1.26 29.72 -7.39
C GLU A 121 -2.74 29.56 -7.79
N GLU A 122 -3.10 28.45 -8.44
CA GLU A 122 -4.49 28.17 -8.84
C GLU A 122 -5.36 27.89 -7.60
N TRP A 123 -4.84 27.17 -6.61
CA TRP A 123 -5.56 26.95 -5.34
C TRP A 123 -5.77 28.24 -4.57
N GLU A 124 -4.72 29.07 -4.47
CA GLU A 124 -4.79 30.38 -3.80
C GLU A 124 -5.80 31.29 -4.49
N ALA A 125 -5.80 31.35 -5.83
CA ALA A 125 -6.79 32.09 -6.59
C ALA A 125 -8.24 31.58 -6.35
N TYR A 126 -8.45 30.26 -6.26
CA TYR A 126 -9.76 29.71 -5.93
C TYR A 126 -10.19 29.99 -4.48
N GLN A 127 -9.24 30.05 -3.55
CA GLN A 127 -9.53 30.43 -2.17
C GLN A 127 -9.90 31.93 -2.07
N ASP A 128 -9.12 32.80 -2.69
CA ASP A 128 -9.38 34.25 -2.74
C ASP A 128 -10.71 34.55 -3.43
N ALA A 129 -11.03 33.79 -4.48
CA ALA A 129 -12.31 33.90 -5.15
C ALA A 129 -13.47 33.37 -4.30
N GLY A 130 -13.23 32.67 -3.18
CA GLY A 130 -14.26 32.06 -2.31
C GLY A 130 -14.87 30.76 -2.86
N ILE A 131 -14.17 30.07 -3.77
CA ILE A 131 -14.54 28.72 -4.22
C ILE A 131 -14.07 27.69 -3.22
N ILE A 132 -12.81 27.81 -2.76
CA ILE A 132 -12.26 26.95 -1.73
C ILE A 132 -12.42 27.65 -0.38
N THR A 133 -13.18 27.03 0.52
CA THR A 133 -13.40 27.55 1.88
C THR A 133 -12.12 27.45 2.70
N LEU A 134 -11.38 26.34 2.59
CA LEU A 134 -10.17 26.10 3.38
C LEU A 134 -9.13 25.28 2.62
N ILE A 135 -7.87 25.71 2.69
CA ILE A 135 -6.70 24.95 2.23
C ILE A 135 -5.81 24.54 3.41
N GLY A 136 -5.83 23.24 3.75
CA GLY A 136 -4.94 22.64 4.74
C GLY A 136 -3.63 22.17 4.10
N ARG A 137 -2.61 23.03 4.12
CA ARG A 137 -1.29 22.77 3.49
C ARG A 137 -0.34 22.05 4.45
N ALA A 138 0.13 20.87 4.07
CA ALA A 138 1.10 20.09 4.84
C ALA A 138 2.40 19.88 4.05
N PHE A 139 3.47 20.56 4.45
CA PHE A 139 4.80 20.39 3.88
C PHE A 139 5.69 19.67 4.91
N SER A 140 6.04 18.42 4.62
CA SER A 140 6.66 17.53 5.62
C SER A 140 8.15 17.81 5.88
N ARG A 141 8.82 18.61 5.05
CA ARG A 141 10.28 18.83 5.10
C ARG A 141 10.70 20.30 5.11
N ASP A 142 9.77 21.25 5.18
CA ASP A 142 10.09 22.68 5.24
C ASP A 142 10.46 23.17 6.66
N GLN A 143 10.33 22.29 7.65
CA GLN A 143 10.65 22.54 9.06
C GLN A 143 11.11 21.24 9.76
N PRO A 144 11.76 21.32 10.94
CA PRO A 144 12.29 20.14 11.64
C PRO A 144 11.22 19.10 12.01
N GLN A 145 10.03 19.56 12.43
CA GLN A 145 8.90 18.69 12.72
C GLN A 145 8.13 18.32 11.44
N LYS A 146 7.83 17.04 11.27
CA LYS A 146 7.03 16.58 10.13
C LYS A 146 5.58 17.02 10.33
N ILE A 147 5.01 17.66 9.32
CA ILE A 147 3.58 18.02 9.27
C ILE A 147 2.95 17.27 8.10
N TYR A 148 1.89 16.53 8.39
CA TYR A 148 1.11 15.76 7.42
C TYR A 148 -0.33 16.25 7.33
N ILE A 149 -1.10 15.70 6.40
CA ILE A 149 -2.47 16.13 6.13
C ILE A 149 -3.41 15.86 7.32
N GLN A 150 -3.22 14.75 8.03
CA GLN A 150 -3.99 14.42 9.24
C GLN A 150 -3.79 15.46 10.34
N ASP A 151 -2.60 16.08 10.45
CA ASP A 151 -2.34 17.13 11.44
C ASP A 151 -3.13 18.39 11.10
N ARG A 152 -3.20 18.73 9.80
CA ARG A 152 -4.02 19.85 9.31
C ARG A 152 -5.51 19.59 9.48
N MET A 153 -5.95 18.36 9.26
CA MET A 153 -7.34 17.97 9.48
C MET A 153 -7.72 18.05 10.97
N ARG A 154 -6.84 17.63 11.89
CA ARG A 154 -7.10 17.76 13.34
C ARG A 154 -7.18 19.22 13.79
N GLN A 155 -6.40 20.12 13.20
CA GLN A 155 -6.48 21.57 13.48
C GLN A 155 -7.85 22.17 13.12
N THR A 156 -8.55 21.55 12.16
CA THR A 156 -9.84 22.02 11.62
C THR A 156 -10.95 21.01 11.88
N LEU A 157 -10.80 20.16 12.92
CA LEU A 157 -11.74 19.08 13.24
C LEU A 157 -13.17 19.60 13.44
N HIS A 158 -13.32 20.80 14.02
CA HIS A 158 -14.61 21.47 14.15
C HIS A 158 -15.30 21.69 12.80
N ASP A 159 -14.57 22.17 11.79
CA ASP A 159 -15.11 22.44 10.46
C ASP A 159 -15.43 21.15 9.71
N ILE A 160 -14.57 20.13 9.87
CA ILE A 160 -14.82 18.79 9.33
C ILE A 160 -16.10 18.21 9.91
N ARG A 161 -16.30 18.28 11.24
CA ARG A 161 -17.53 17.79 11.88
C ARG A 161 -18.77 18.48 11.35
N ARG A 162 -18.74 19.80 11.22
CA ARG A 162 -19.85 20.58 10.65
C ARG A 162 -20.15 20.14 9.21
N ALA A 163 -19.16 20.23 8.34
CA ALA A 163 -19.35 19.99 6.91
C ALA A 163 -19.68 18.52 6.61
N TYR A 164 -19.00 17.57 7.26
CA TYR A 164 -19.15 16.15 6.99
C TYR A 164 -20.36 15.53 7.70
N LEU A 165 -20.52 15.78 9.00
CA LEU A 165 -21.50 15.06 9.83
C LEU A 165 -22.84 15.79 9.95
N ARG A 166 -22.85 17.13 9.96
CA ARG A 166 -24.09 17.92 10.13
C ARG A 166 -24.71 18.35 8.81
N GLU A 167 -23.86 18.72 7.85
CA GLU A 167 -24.28 19.17 6.52
C GLU A 167 -24.27 18.04 5.48
N GLU A 168 -24.06 16.80 5.93
CA GLU A 168 -24.04 15.59 5.11
C GLU A 168 -23.05 15.69 3.93
N GLY A 169 -21.91 16.35 4.14
CA GLY A 169 -20.87 16.52 3.12
C GLY A 169 -20.25 15.20 2.69
N ALA A 170 -19.59 15.20 1.52
CA ALA A 170 -18.86 14.05 1.02
C ALA A 170 -17.36 14.17 1.27
N PHE A 171 -16.70 13.07 1.59
CA PHE A 171 -15.25 13.00 1.79
C PHE A 171 -14.57 12.22 0.67
N TYR A 172 -13.45 12.75 0.18
CA TYR A 172 -12.66 12.17 -0.89
C TYR A 172 -11.20 12.07 -0.51
N LEU A 173 -10.61 10.89 -0.64
CA LEU A 173 -9.18 10.65 -0.47
C LEU A 173 -8.58 10.19 -1.80
N CYS A 174 -7.51 10.86 -2.26
CA CYS A 174 -6.79 10.44 -3.46
C CYS A 174 -5.27 10.57 -3.30
N GLY A 175 -4.52 9.52 -3.67
CA GLY A 175 -3.06 9.49 -3.54
C GLY A 175 -2.53 8.12 -3.13
N PRO A 176 -1.36 8.03 -2.46
CA PRO A 176 -0.85 6.77 -1.95
C PRO A 176 -1.75 6.14 -0.88
N THR A 177 -1.50 4.86 -0.56
CA THR A 177 -2.24 4.11 0.47
C THR A 177 -1.79 4.40 1.89
N TRP A 178 -0.51 4.76 2.10
CA TRP A 178 0.04 4.99 3.44
C TRP A 178 -0.69 6.03 4.32
N PRO A 179 -1.30 7.14 3.81
CA PRO A 179 -1.99 8.10 4.67
C PRO A 179 -3.43 7.66 5.02
N VAL A 180 -3.96 6.61 4.39
CA VAL A 180 -5.36 6.20 4.54
C VAL A 180 -5.71 5.89 6.00
N PRO A 181 -4.89 5.14 6.78
CA PRO A 181 -5.21 4.86 8.18
C PRO A 181 -5.25 6.14 9.03
N ASP A 182 -4.27 7.03 8.85
CA ASP A 182 -4.20 8.30 9.60
C ASP A 182 -5.38 9.22 9.30
N VAL A 183 -5.76 9.36 8.03
CA VAL A 183 -6.92 10.14 7.61
C VAL A 183 -8.21 9.53 8.16
N THR A 184 -8.33 8.20 8.13
CA THR A 184 -9.48 7.47 8.68
C THR A 184 -9.60 7.72 10.18
N SER A 185 -8.49 7.64 10.92
CA SER A 185 -8.45 7.94 12.37
C SER A 185 -8.96 9.34 12.69
N VAL A 186 -8.64 10.36 11.88
CA VAL A 186 -9.16 11.72 12.09
C VAL A 186 -10.68 11.80 11.88
N LEU A 187 -11.22 11.04 10.91
CA LEU A 187 -12.66 10.99 10.68
C LEU A 187 -13.39 10.22 11.79
N GLU A 188 -12.81 9.14 12.29
CA GLU A 188 -13.32 8.41 13.46
C GLU A 188 -13.33 9.32 14.70
N GLU A 189 -12.25 10.06 14.94
CA GLU A 189 -12.15 11.09 15.98
C GLU A 189 -13.26 12.14 15.83
N ALA A 190 -13.51 12.63 14.61
CA ALA A 190 -14.58 13.59 14.34
C ALA A 190 -15.96 13.04 14.74
N VAL A 191 -16.27 11.78 14.42
CA VAL A 191 -17.52 11.11 14.78
C VAL A 191 -17.66 10.96 16.29
N GLU A 192 -16.60 10.51 16.97
CA GLU A 192 -16.61 10.31 18.42
C GLU A 192 -16.83 11.62 19.17
N VAL A 193 -16.14 12.69 18.77
CA VAL A 193 -16.28 14.00 19.38
C VAL A 193 -17.66 14.60 19.11
N GLU A 194 -18.23 14.37 17.91
CA GLU A 194 -19.59 14.82 17.59
C GLU A 194 -20.65 14.11 18.43
N SER A 195 -20.53 12.78 18.60
CA SER A 195 -21.44 12.00 19.43
C SER A 195 -21.38 12.41 20.90
N ALA A 196 -20.17 12.67 21.43
CA ALA A 196 -20.00 13.17 22.79
C ALA A 196 -20.64 14.56 22.98
N ALA A 197 -20.50 15.46 22.00
CA ALA A 197 -21.08 16.80 22.04
C ALA A 197 -22.61 16.79 21.92
N ALA A 198 -23.20 15.82 21.23
CA ALA A 198 -24.65 15.66 21.08
C ALA A 198 -25.34 15.09 22.33
N GLY A 199 -24.58 14.63 23.34
CA GLY A 199 -25.13 14.04 24.57
C GLY A 199 -25.73 12.65 24.36
N ASP A 200 -25.29 11.93 23.33
CA ASP A 200 -25.76 10.57 23.05
C ASP A 200 -25.45 9.65 24.24
N LYS A 201 -26.47 8.97 24.78
CA LYS A 201 -26.33 8.03 25.91
C LYS A 201 -25.44 6.81 25.60
N LYS A 202 -25.06 6.62 24.33
CA LYS A 202 -24.26 5.50 23.85
C LYS A 202 -23.15 6.08 22.97
N LYS A 203 -21.89 5.94 23.39
CA LYS A 203 -20.73 6.38 22.61
C LYS A 203 -20.81 5.70 21.23
N LYS A 204 -20.95 6.48 20.15
CA LYS A 204 -20.87 5.93 18.79
C LYS A 204 -19.45 5.44 18.55
N ASP A 205 -19.36 4.25 17.96
CA ASP A 205 -18.11 3.68 17.48
C ASP A 205 -17.75 4.39 16.18
N GLY A 206 -16.66 5.17 16.20
CA GLY A 206 -16.22 5.95 15.04
C GLY A 206 -15.93 5.06 13.83
N HIS A 207 -15.28 3.92 14.05
CA HIS A 207 -14.93 2.98 12.99
C HIS A 207 -16.19 2.44 12.29
N LYS A 208 -17.18 2.01 13.08
CA LYS A 208 -18.42 1.46 12.54
C LYS A 208 -19.22 2.49 11.71
N GLU A 209 -19.25 3.74 12.14
CA GLU A 209 -19.96 4.79 11.39
C GLU A 209 -19.21 5.13 10.10
N ILE A 210 -17.87 5.15 10.12
CA ILE A 210 -17.09 5.39 8.91
C ILE A 210 -17.28 4.27 7.88
N GLU A 211 -17.33 3.00 8.30
CA GLU A 211 -17.66 1.89 7.40
C GLU A 211 -19.05 2.04 6.78
N LYS A 212 -20.05 2.41 7.58
CA LYS A 212 -21.39 2.71 7.07
C LYS A 212 -21.39 3.86 6.04
N LEU A 213 -20.64 4.94 6.30
CA LEU A 213 -20.51 6.06 5.36
C LEU A 213 -19.79 5.69 4.04
N LYS A 214 -18.92 4.67 4.06
CA LYS A 214 -18.36 4.08 2.83
C LYS A 214 -19.43 3.34 2.04
N GLU A 215 -20.24 2.53 2.71
CA GLU A 215 -21.33 1.77 2.07
C GLU A 215 -22.39 2.69 1.46
N GLU A 216 -22.69 3.81 2.13
CA GLU A 216 -23.64 4.84 1.65
C GLU A 216 -23.07 5.70 0.51
N GLY A 217 -21.78 5.54 0.16
CA GLY A 217 -21.14 6.29 -0.91
C GLY A 217 -20.99 7.77 -0.57
N ILE A 218 -20.65 8.08 0.68
CA ILE A 218 -20.37 9.44 1.16
C ILE A 218 -18.86 9.60 1.41
N LEU A 219 -18.16 8.48 1.68
CA LEU A 219 -16.70 8.39 1.72
C LEU A 219 -16.16 7.66 0.49
N PHE A 220 -15.34 8.35 -0.30
CA PHE A 220 -14.69 7.79 -1.49
C PHE A 220 -13.18 7.79 -1.36
N SER A 221 -12.54 6.70 -1.78
CA SER A 221 -11.08 6.58 -1.83
C SER A 221 -10.63 6.09 -3.20
N GLN A 222 -9.66 6.79 -3.80
CA GLN A 222 -8.92 6.32 -4.97
C GLN A 222 -7.43 6.35 -4.68
N THR A 223 -6.88 5.19 -4.32
CA THR A 223 -5.46 5.05 -4.02
C THR A 223 -4.66 4.57 -5.22
N VAL A 224 -3.40 5.01 -5.29
CA VAL A 224 -2.39 4.55 -6.23
C VAL A 224 -1.18 4.08 -5.43
N ASN A 225 -0.83 2.79 -5.56
CA ASN A 225 0.41 2.29 -4.95
C ASN A 225 1.60 2.98 -5.65
N MET A 226 2.30 3.85 -4.91
CA MET A 226 3.42 4.65 -5.44
C MET A 226 4.68 3.82 -5.68
N VAL A 227 4.77 2.60 -5.11
CA VAL A 227 5.73 1.58 -5.48
C VAL A 227 4.96 0.42 -6.12
N SER A 228 5.22 0.17 -7.40
CA SER A 228 4.61 -0.96 -8.08
C SER A 228 5.24 -2.26 -7.59
N LYS A 229 4.42 -3.25 -7.20
CA LYS A 229 4.88 -4.61 -6.91
C LYS A 229 5.87 -5.09 -7.99
N PRO A 230 6.99 -5.75 -7.63
CA PRO A 230 7.98 -6.22 -8.59
C PRO A 230 7.33 -7.13 -9.65
N THR A 231 7.25 -6.65 -10.91
CA THR A 231 6.59 -7.42 -11.98
C THR A 231 7.50 -8.46 -12.65
N ASN A 232 8.81 -8.42 -12.40
CA ASN A 232 9.80 -9.31 -13.00
C ASN A 232 10.66 -9.94 -11.90
N ASN A 233 10.00 -10.62 -10.96
CA ASN A 233 10.61 -11.31 -9.83
C ASN A 233 10.40 -12.83 -9.97
N ARG A 234 11.45 -13.62 -9.72
CA ARG A 234 11.43 -15.06 -9.97
C ARG A 234 10.58 -15.81 -8.94
N ALA A 235 10.73 -15.49 -7.66
CA ALA A 235 9.95 -16.07 -6.58
C ALA A 235 8.45 -15.86 -6.84
N LYS A 236 8.07 -14.62 -7.17
CA LYS A 236 6.70 -14.28 -7.55
C LYS A 236 6.18 -15.11 -8.72
N ALA A 237 6.94 -15.20 -9.81
CA ALA A 237 6.51 -15.99 -10.98
C ALA A 237 6.32 -17.48 -10.66
N ILE A 238 7.14 -18.04 -9.77
CA ILE A 238 7.04 -19.43 -9.32
C ILE A 238 5.75 -19.64 -8.52
N VAL A 239 5.49 -18.79 -7.52
CA VAL A 239 4.32 -18.93 -6.64
C VAL A 239 3.01 -18.58 -7.37
N ASP A 240 2.99 -17.54 -8.21
CA ASP A 240 1.81 -17.21 -9.03
C ASP A 240 1.43 -18.37 -9.97
N ALA A 241 2.42 -19.06 -10.55
CA ALA A 241 2.18 -20.24 -11.39
C ALA A 241 1.65 -21.43 -10.58
N ALA A 242 2.13 -21.59 -9.34
CA ALA A 242 1.68 -22.61 -8.40
C ALA A 242 0.22 -22.41 -8.00
N ALA A 243 -0.11 -21.18 -7.59
CA ALA A 243 -1.46 -20.78 -7.22
C ALA A 243 -2.44 -20.95 -8.39
N ALA A 244 -2.07 -20.51 -9.60
CA ALA A 244 -2.88 -20.67 -10.80
C ALA A 244 -3.07 -22.14 -11.19
N GLY A 245 -2.08 -22.99 -10.93
CA GLY A 245 -2.12 -24.42 -11.23
C GLY A 245 -2.72 -25.30 -10.13
N GLY A 246 -3.00 -24.75 -8.95
CA GLY A 246 -3.55 -25.51 -7.82
C GLY A 246 -2.56 -26.49 -7.20
N TRP A 247 -1.25 -26.17 -7.20
CA TRP A 247 -0.20 -26.99 -6.60
C TRP A 247 0.72 -26.15 -5.71
N CYS A 248 1.53 -26.80 -4.88
CA CYS A 248 2.41 -26.13 -3.91
C CYS A 248 3.87 -26.16 -4.37
N VAL A 249 4.65 -25.16 -3.95
CA VAL A 249 6.10 -25.11 -4.15
C VAL A 249 6.78 -25.53 -2.85
N PRO A 250 7.76 -26.46 -2.87
CA PRO A 250 8.55 -26.73 -1.68
C PRO A 250 9.43 -25.51 -1.37
N ALA A 251 9.30 -24.99 -0.15
CA ALA A 251 10.19 -23.99 0.42
C ALA A 251 11.06 -24.69 1.48
N MET A 252 12.38 -24.68 1.27
CA MET A 252 13.32 -25.48 2.05
C MET A 252 14.27 -24.55 2.79
N CYS A 253 14.26 -24.60 4.11
CA CYS A 253 15.25 -23.90 4.95
C CYS A 253 16.60 -24.63 4.87
N LEU A 254 17.64 -23.95 4.37
CA LEU A 254 18.95 -24.54 4.10
C LEU A 254 20.05 -23.81 4.87
N TYR A 255 20.97 -24.59 5.45
CA TYR A 255 21.96 -24.05 6.37
C TYR A 255 23.40 -24.12 5.86
N ASN A 256 23.64 -24.75 4.71
CA ASN A 256 24.97 -24.93 4.15
C ASN A 256 24.93 -25.18 2.64
N LEU A 257 26.12 -25.22 2.04
CA LEU A 257 26.28 -25.40 0.60
C LEU A 257 25.81 -26.78 0.13
N GLU A 258 26.06 -27.82 0.91
CA GLU A 258 25.65 -29.19 0.62
C GLU A 258 24.12 -29.29 0.52
N GLY A 259 23.40 -28.65 1.45
CA GLY A 259 21.93 -28.59 1.46
C GLY A 259 21.37 -27.86 0.24
N ILE A 260 21.98 -26.73 -0.14
CA ILE A 260 21.64 -25.99 -1.36
C ILE A 260 21.80 -26.87 -2.59
N ILE A 261 22.97 -27.50 -2.76
CA ILE A 261 23.28 -28.35 -3.91
C ILE A 261 22.34 -29.56 -3.96
N ALA A 262 22.12 -30.23 -2.82
CA ALA A 262 21.26 -31.40 -2.74
C ALA A 262 19.81 -31.06 -3.10
N SER A 263 19.29 -29.95 -2.57
CA SER A 263 17.92 -29.51 -2.81
C SER A 263 17.68 -29.12 -4.27
N VAL A 264 18.62 -28.38 -4.89
CA VAL A 264 18.54 -28.04 -6.31
C VAL A 264 18.60 -29.29 -7.18
N ARG A 265 19.51 -30.23 -6.91
CA ARG A 265 19.60 -31.50 -7.66
C ARG A 265 18.32 -32.34 -7.51
N ALA A 266 17.75 -32.39 -6.32
CA ALA A 266 16.48 -33.08 -6.07
C ALA A 266 15.33 -32.42 -6.86
N ALA A 267 15.24 -31.09 -6.83
CA ALA A 267 14.25 -30.33 -7.59
C ALA A 267 14.38 -30.58 -9.10
N GLU A 268 15.60 -30.57 -9.65
CA GLU A 268 15.86 -30.89 -11.06
C GLU A 268 15.46 -32.32 -11.41
N ALA A 269 15.84 -33.30 -10.59
CA ALA A 269 15.50 -34.71 -10.80
C ALA A 269 13.98 -34.94 -10.79
N LYS A 270 13.25 -34.17 -9.98
CA LYS A 270 11.79 -34.22 -9.88
C LYS A 270 11.08 -33.27 -10.84
N LYS A 271 11.81 -32.47 -11.61
CA LYS A 271 11.26 -31.41 -12.48
C LYS A 271 10.30 -30.48 -11.72
N SER A 272 10.61 -30.21 -10.45
CA SER A 272 9.80 -29.39 -9.54
C SER A 272 10.45 -28.01 -9.37
N PRO A 273 9.67 -26.93 -9.22
CA PRO A 273 10.22 -25.68 -8.71
C PRO A 273 10.65 -25.82 -7.25
N LEU A 274 11.45 -24.86 -6.78
CA LEU A 274 11.98 -24.80 -5.41
C LEU A 274 12.11 -23.35 -4.93
N LEU A 275 11.76 -23.09 -3.68
CA LEU A 275 12.22 -21.91 -2.95
C LEU A 275 13.33 -22.34 -1.98
N ILE A 276 14.50 -21.71 -2.09
CA ILE A 276 15.56 -21.82 -1.09
C ILE A 276 15.30 -20.77 -0.03
N GLN A 277 15.00 -21.20 1.20
CA GLN A 277 14.88 -20.32 2.36
C GLN A 277 16.20 -20.26 3.12
N LEU A 278 16.62 -19.05 3.44
CA LEU A 278 17.74 -18.77 4.33
C LEU A 278 17.27 -17.86 5.45
N PHE A 279 17.89 -17.96 6.62
CA PHE A 279 17.60 -17.12 7.78
C PHE A 279 18.55 -15.91 7.87
N PRO A 280 18.24 -14.90 8.72
CA PRO A 280 19.08 -13.71 8.89
C PRO A 280 20.56 -13.99 9.17
N TRP A 281 20.88 -15.10 9.85
CA TRP A 281 22.26 -15.49 10.13
C TRP A 281 23.10 -15.71 8.86
N ALA A 282 22.48 -16.06 7.72
CA ALA A 282 23.18 -16.17 6.43
C ALA A 282 23.72 -14.81 5.94
N VAL A 283 23.17 -13.71 6.44
CA VAL A 283 23.65 -12.34 6.21
C VAL A 283 24.58 -11.91 7.34
N GLU A 284 24.24 -12.17 8.60
CA GLU A 284 25.00 -11.68 9.75
C GLU A 284 26.32 -12.41 9.98
N TYR A 285 26.25 -13.75 10.00
CA TYR A 285 27.39 -14.60 10.32
C TYR A 285 28.18 -14.99 9.07
N ALA A 286 27.48 -15.42 8.02
CA ALA A 286 28.13 -15.83 6.76
C ALA A 286 28.45 -14.65 5.83
N ASP A 287 28.17 -13.41 6.25
CA ASP A 287 28.40 -12.16 5.51
C ASP A 287 27.90 -12.21 4.05
N GLY A 288 26.73 -12.84 3.86
CA GLY A 288 26.10 -12.97 2.55
C GLY A 288 26.71 -14.02 1.61
N LEU A 289 27.81 -14.68 1.98
CA LEU A 289 28.45 -15.71 1.13
C LEU A 289 27.49 -16.84 0.80
N LEU A 290 26.73 -17.32 1.79
CA LEU A 290 25.75 -18.37 1.59
C LEU A 290 24.56 -17.90 0.73
N VAL A 291 24.14 -16.64 0.88
CA VAL A 291 23.08 -16.02 0.07
C VAL A 291 23.49 -15.96 -1.40
N HIS A 292 24.72 -15.54 -1.68
CA HIS A 292 25.22 -15.48 -3.06
C HIS A 292 25.42 -16.88 -3.65
N ALA A 293 25.87 -17.87 -2.86
CA ALA A 293 25.95 -19.25 -3.30
C ALA A 293 24.57 -19.82 -3.66
N ALA A 294 23.54 -19.57 -2.84
CA ALA A 294 22.15 -19.93 -3.12
C ALA A 294 21.64 -19.25 -4.39
N ALA A 295 21.87 -17.94 -4.54
CA ALA A 295 21.43 -17.17 -5.70
C ALA A 295 22.10 -17.67 -6.99
N GLU A 296 23.38 -18.05 -6.93
CA GLU A 296 24.11 -18.63 -8.04
C GLU A 296 23.59 -20.03 -8.41
N ALA A 297 23.35 -20.88 -7.41
CA ALA A 297 22.74 -22.20 -7.62
C ALA A 297 21.35 -22.07 -8.25
N ALA A 298 20.53 -21.14 -7.76
CA ALA A 298 19.21 -20.85 -8.27
C ALA A 298 19.21 -20.38 -9.72
N LYS A 299 20.18 -19.54 -10.12
CA LYS A 299 20.35 -19.08 -11.52
C LYS A 299 20.77 -20.19 -12.47
N LYS A 300 21.57 -21.15 -11.99
CA LYS A 300 22.12 -22.27 -12.79
C LYS A 300 21.19 -23.47 -12.88
N ALA A 301 20.16 -23.53 -12.03
CA ALA A 301 19.21 -24.63 -12.01
C ALA A 301 18.46 -24.77 -13.34
N LYS A 302 18.17 -26.01 -13.73
CA LYS A 302 17.38 -26.36 -14.93
C LYS A 302 15.87 -26.26 -14.71
N VAL A 303 15.45 -26.05 -13.46
CA VAL A 303 14.06 -25.83 -13.04
C VAL A 303 13.96 -24.46 -12.38
N PRO A 304 12.75 -23.87 -12.26
CA PRO A 304 12.59 -22.59 -11.58
C PRO A 304 12.98 -22.68 -10.10
N VAL A 305 14.03 -21.95 -9.70
CA VAL A 305 14.48 -21.86 -8.30
C VAL A 305 14.67 -20.40 -7.91
N ALA A 306 14.11 -19.99 -6.78
CA ALA A 306 14.29 -18.65 -6.22
C ALA A 306 14.80 -18.70 -4.77
N VAL A 307 15.32 -17.57 -4.28
CA VAL A 307 15.88 -17.46 -2.92
C VAL A 307 15.02 -16.50 -2.08
N HIS A 308 14.61 -16.93 -0.90
CA HIS A 308 13.78 -16.18 0.03
C HIS A 308 14.46 -16.09 1.39
N MET A 309 14.36 -14.93 2.05
CA MET A 309 14.77 -14.82 3.46
C MET A 309 13.56 -15.05 4.35
N ASP A 310 13.68 -16.01 5.27
CA ASP A 310 12.65 -16.36 6.24
C ASP A 310 12.85 -15.60 7.55
N HIS A 311 11.75 -15.25 8.24
CA HIS A 311 11.72 -14.67 9.59
C HIS A 311 12.70 -13.52 9.84
N CYS A 312 12.67 -12.47 9.01
CA CYS A 312 13.50 -11.30 9.23
C CYS A 312 12.84 -10.31 10.19
N GLN A 313 13.30 -10.34 11.44
CA GLN A 313 12.67 -9.64 12.57
C GLN A 313 13.24 -8.23 12.86
N SER A 314 14.24 -7.74 12.12
CA SER A 314 14.81 -6.39 12.30
C SER A 314 14.64 -5.53 11.05
N PRO A 315 14.17 -4.27 11.16
CA PRO A 315 14.14 -3.33 10.06
C PRO A 315 15.52 -3.09 9.42
N GLU A 316 16.58 -3.00 10.23
CA GLU A 316 17.95 -2.88 9.71
C GLU A 316 18.36 -4.11 8.90
N MET A 317 18.01 -5.30 9.37
CA MET A 317 18.30 -6.55 8.67
C MET A 317 17.53 -6.66 7.36
N VAL A 318 16.24 -6.30 7.33
CA VAL A 318 15.45 -6.30 6.09
C VAL A 318 16.12 -5.38 5.06
N LYS A 319 16.52 -4.17 5.46
CA LYS A 319 17.21 -3.22 4.58
C LYS A 319 18.55 -3.78 4.10
N ARG A 320 19.38 -4.31 5.01
CA ARG A 320 20.68 -4.93 4.68
C ARG A 320 20.53 -6.09 3.70
N ALA A 321 19.58 -7.00 3.91
CA ALA A 321 19.34 -8.14 3.04
C ALA A 321 18.80 -7.72 1.67
N ALA A 322 17.92 -6.71 1.61
CA ALA A 322 17.43 -6.16 0.36
C ALA A 322 18.55 -5.48 -0.45
N ASP A 323 19.49 -4.80 0.21
CA ASP A 323 20.65 -4.14 -0.40
C ASP A 323 21.76 -5.13 -0.83
N LEU A 324 21.92 -6.24 -0.10
CA LEU A 324 22.97 -7.24 -0.35
C LEU A 324 22.91 -7.82 -1.77
N GLY A 325 21.71 -8.02 -2.30
CA GLY A 325 21.47 -8.63 -3.60
C GLY A 325 21.64 -10.15 -3.59
N GLY A 326 20.60 -10.89 -3.97
CA GLY A 326 20.63 -12.36 -3.99
C GLY A 326 19.31 -12.98 -3.56
N PHE A 327 18.57 -12.28 -2.71
CA PHE A 327 17.18 -12.60 -2.40
C PHE A 327 16.24 -12.14 -3.51
N ASP A 328 15.31 -13.02 -3.85
CA ASP A 328 14.12 -12.70 -4.64
C ASP A 328 12.99 -12.23 -3.70
N GLY A 329 12.90 -12.75 -2.48
CA GLY A 329 11.90 -12.36 -1.49
C GLY A 329 12.43 -12.26 -0.07
N ILE A 330 11.75 -11.49 0.78
CA ILE A 330 12.05 -11.33 2.20
C ILE A 330 10.75 -11.40 3.01
N MET A 331 10.71 -12.26 4.03
CA MET A 331 9.67 -12.26 5.04
C MET A 331 9.93 -11.14 6.05
N VAL A 332 9.09 -10.12 6.02
CA VAL A 332 9.09 -8.97 6.94
C VAL A 332 8.29 -9.37 8.18
N ASP A 333 8.97 -9.96 9.17
CA ASP A 333 8.36 -10.49 10.37
C ASP A 333 8.40 -9.46 11.51
N MET A 334 7.42 -8.56 11.51
CA MET A 334 7.26 -7.54 12.55
C MET A 334 6.23 -7.95 13.61
N SER A 335 5.91 -9.25 13.72
CA SER A 335 4.86 -9.81 14.59
C SER A 335 5.10 -9.62 16.11
N HIS A 336 6.33 -9.26 16.49
CA HIS A 336 6.71 -8.96 17.87
C HIS A 336 6.43 -7.50 18.28
N TYR A 337 6.16 -6.61 17.31
CA TYR A 337 5.71 -5.24 17.58
C TYR A 337 4.20 -5.18 17.83
N GLU A 338 3.76 -4.11 18.49
CA GLU A 338 2.34 -3.79 18.57
C GLU A 338 1.74 -3.58 17.18
N LYS A 339 0.44 -3.87 17.05
CA LYS A 339 -0.24 -3.95 15.74
C LYS A 339 0.00 -2.73 14.83
N GLU A 340 -0.13 -1.52 15.38
CA GLU A 340 0.05 -0.28 14.61
C GLU A 340 1.48 -0.12 14.11
N GLU A 341 2.46 -0.44 14.95
CA GLU A 341 3.88 -0.37 14.60
C GLU A 341 4.26 -1.47 13.60
N ASN A 342 3.74 -2.67 13.75
CA ASN A 342 3.91 -3.77 12.80
C ASN A 342 3.41 -3.37 11.40
N LEU A 343 2.18 -2.87 11.27
CA LEU A 343 1.63 -2.45 9.98
C LEU A 343 2.44 -1.30 9.35
N LYS A 344 2.87 -0.33 10.17
CA LYS A 344 3.69 0.80 9.73
C LYS A 344 5.05 0.34 9.22
N LEU A 345 5.77 -0.48 10.00
CA LEU A 345 7.09 -0.99 9.63
C LEU A 345 6.99 -1.91 8.41
N THR A 346 5.99 -2.79 8.36
CA THR A 346 5.74 -3.64 7.19
C THR A 346 5.54 -2.79 5.94
N THR A 347 4.74 -1.73 6.00
CA THR A 347 4.54 -0.81 4.87
C THR A 347 5.86 -0.16 4.42
N GLU A 348 6.64 0.41 5.34
CA GLU A 348 7.92 1.06 5.02
C GLU A 348 8.91 0.07 4.38
N LEU A 349 9.02 -1.13 4.95
CA LEU A 349 9.97 -2.14 4.54
C LEU A 349 9.56 -2.81 3.23
N THR A 350 8.27 -3.01 3.00
CA THR A 350 7.73 -3.45 1.71
C THR A 350 8.07 -2.45 0.61
N GLU A 351 7.84 -1.15 0.81
CA GLU A 351 8.23 -0.12 -0.15
C GLU A 351 9.74 -0.14 -0.42
N TYR A 352 10.56 -0.34 0.61
CA TYR A 352 12.02 -0.42 0.51
C TYR A 352 12.49 -1.63 -0.31
N CYS A 353 11.92 -2.81 -0.07
CA CYS A 353 12.20 -4.05 -0.78
C CYS A 353 11.75 -3.97 -2.24
N HIS A 354 10.54 -3.46 -2.49
CA HIS A 354 9.99 -3.32 -3.83
C HIS A 354 10.82 -2.38 -4.71
N ALA A 355 11.36 -1.30 -4.14
CA ALA A 355 12.29 -0.40 -4.84
C ALA A 355 13.55 -1.13 -5.37
N ARG A 356 13.88 -2.29 -4.80
CA ARG A 356 15.01 -3.16 -5.20
C ARG A 356 14.58 -4.38 -6.02
N GLY A 357 13.29 -4.52 -6.31
CA GLY A 357 12.73 -5.66 -7.03
C GLY A 357 12.58 -6.93 -6.19
N VAL A 358 12.72 -6.81 -4.86
CA VAL A 358 12.54 -7.89 -3.89
C VAL A 358 11.08 -7.88 -3.43
N ILE A 359 10.42 -9.03 -3.48
CA ILE A 359 9.04 -9.15 -2.96
C ILE A 359 9.04 -9.31 -1.45
N THR A 360 7.91 -9.03 -0.81
CA THR A 360 7.79 -9.23 0.63
C THR A 360 6.67 -10.19 1.01
N GLU A 361 6.96 -11.05 1.96
CA GLU A 361 6.00 -11.82 2.72
C GLU A 361 5.81 -11.19 4.10
N ALA A 362 4.64 -11.31 4.71
CA ALA A 362 4.45 -10.94 6.12
C ALA A 362 3.58 -11.96 6.84
N GLU A 363 3.84 -12.12 8.15
CA GLU A 363 3.05 -12.94 9.07
C GLU A 363 2.15 -12.03 9.93
N PRO A 364 0.83 -12.01 9.69
CA PRO A 364 -0.09 -11.19 10.50
C PRO A 364 -0.36 -11.76 11.88
N GLY A 365 -0.18 -13.07 12.03
CA GLY A 365 -0.37 -13.81 13.27
C GLY A 365 0.93 -13.91 14.06
N ARG A 366 0.90 -14.76 15.07
CA ARG A 366 2.11 -15.22 15.75
C ARG A 366 2.04 -16.73 15.82
N ILE A 367 2.92 -17.39 15.09
CA ILE A 367 3.05 -18.85 15.13
C ILE A 367 3.89 -19.22 16.36
N ASN A 368 3.44 -20.23 17.11
CA ASN A 368 4.16 -20.74 18.28
C ASN A 368 5.29 -21.68 17.86
N GLY A 369 6.39 -21.67 18.62
CA GLY A 369 7.51 -22.59 18.48
C GLY A 369 8.82 -21.88 18.12
N GLY A 370 9.93 -22.61 18.16
CA GLY A 370 11.25 -22.10 17.86
C GLY A 370 11.78 -22.58 16.51
N GLU A 371 12.55 -21.74 15.84
CA GLU A 371 13.34 -22.06 14.65
C GLU A 371 14.82 -21.70 14.85
N ASP A 372 15.71 -22.43 14.19
CA ASP A 372 17.15 -22.25 14.35
C ASP A 372 17.60 -20.86 13.88
N GLY A 373 17.99 -20.00 14.83
CA GLY A 373 18.50 -18.65 14.56
C GLY A 373 17.42 -17.56 14.50
N VAL A 374 16.19 -17.87 14.90
CA VAL A 374 15.08 -16.92 15.06
C VAL A 374 14.79 -16.75 16.55
N SER A 375 14.42 -15.55 17.00
CA SER A 375 14.05 -15.32 18.39
C SER A 375 12.83 -16.16 18.76
N ASP A 376 12.92 -16.94 19.83
CA ASP A 376 11.86 -17.88 20.20
C ASP A 376 10.59 -17.14 20.62
N THR A 377 9.47 -17.44 19.96
CA THR A 377 8.14 -16.91 20.33
C THR A 377 7.43 -17.83 21.34
N ALA A 378 8.08 -18.90 21.81
CA ALA A 378 7.48 -19.91 22.68
C ALA A 378 6.86 -19.38 24.00
N GLU A 379 7.32 -18.22 24.50
CA GLU A 379 6.77 -17.60 25.72
C GLU A 379 5.56 -16.68 25.45
N LEU A 380 5.23 -16.43 24.18
CA LEU A 380 4.14 -15.55 23.77
C LEU A 380 2.91 -16.37 23.33
N GLU A 381 1.70 -15.89 23.65
CA GLU A 381 0.48 -16.54 23.16
C GLU A 381 0.39 -16.43 21.63
N GLY A 382 0.15 -17.57 20.98
CA GLY A 382 -0.04 -17.66 19.54
C GLY A 382 -1.30 -16.93 19.09
N ILE A 383 -1.18 -16.13 18.05
CA ILE A 383 -2.26 -15.31 17.52
C ILE A 383 -2.62 -15.87 16.14
N LEU A 384 -3.82 -16.43 16.02
CA LEU A 384 -4.33 -16.92 14.73
C LEU A 384 -4.73 -15.75 13.85
N THR A 385 -4.30 -15.77 12.59
CA THR A 385 -4.63 -14.76 11.60
C THR A 385 -6.13 -14.73 11.34
N THR A 386 -6.73 -13.54 11.30
CA THR A 386 -8.12 -13.32 10.91
C THR A 386 -8.22 -12.74 9.49
N PRO A 387 -9.38 -12.87 8.81
CA PRO A 387 -9.63 -12.20 7.52
C PRO A 387 -9.38 -10.68 7.56
N GLU A 388 -9.75 -10.03 8.67
CA GLU A 388 -9.56 -8.59 8.86
C GLU A 388 -8.08 -8.22 8.96
N GLN A 389 -7.28 -9.01 9.69
CA GLN A 389 -5.82 -8.85 9.73
C GLN A 389 -5.23 -9.06 8.34
N ALA A 390 -5.71 -10.05 7.58
CA ALA A 390 -5.23 -10.26 6.21
C ALA A 390 -5.49 -9.04 5.31
N GLN A 391 -6.66 -8.39 5.40
CA GLN A 391 -6.93 -7.14 4.66
C GLN A 391 -6.01 -5.99 5.08
N GLN A 392 -5.72 -5.87 6.37
CA GLN A 392 -4.82 -4.85 6.90
C GLN A 392 -3.40 -5.03 6.34
N PHE A 393 -2.91 -6.27 6.32
CA PHE A 393 -1.60 -6.58 5.76
C PHE A 393 -1.54 -6.44 4.25
N ILE A 394 -2.59 -6.79 3.50
CA ILE A 394 -2.68 -6.50 2.06
C ILE A 394 -2.50 -4.98 1.79
N SER A 395 -3.03 -4.13 2.68
CA SER A 395 -2.94 -2.67 2.55
C SER A 395 -1.52 -2.13 2.73
N THR A 396 -0.63 -2.89 3.38
CA THR A 396 0.81 -2.55 3.50
C THR A 396 1.58 -2.73 2.19
N GLY A 397 0.98 -3.44 1.21
CA GLY A 397 1.55 -3.64 -0.12
C GLY A 397 2.28 -4.97 -0.32
N ILE A 398 2.35 -5.84 0.70
CA ILE A 398 3.03 -7.15 0.63
C ILE A 398 2.57 -8.02 -0.54
N ASP A 399 3.41 -8.96 -0.96
CA ASP A 399 3.16 -9.88 -2.07
C ASP A 399 2.57 -11.20 -1.60
N TRP A 400 3.08 -11.72 -0.49
CA TRP A 400 2.67 -12.98 0.13
C TRP A 400 2.24 -12.74 1.56
N LEU A 401 1.35 -13.59 2.04
CA LEU A 401 0.87 -13.55 3.42
C LEU A 401 1.02 -14.94 4.01
N ALA A 402 1.73 -15.05 5.13
CA ALA A 402 1.90 -16.29 5.88
C ALA A 402 0.85 -16.33 7.00
N PRO A 403 -0.28 -17.05 6.85
CA PRO A 403 -1.32 -17.06 7.87
C PRO A 403 -0.99 -18.04 8.99
N ALA A 404 -1.24 -17.62 10.23
CA ALA A 404 -1.31 -18.51 11.37
C ALA A 404 -2.72 -19.11 11.47
N TYR A 405 -2.88 -20.41 11.23
CA TYR A 405 -4.17 -21.11 11.28
C TYR A 405 -4.10 -22.43 12.08
N GLY A 406 -3.10 -22.57 12.95
CA GLY A 406 -2.85 -23.76 13.78
C GLY A 406 -1.63 -24.59 13.34
N ASN A 407 -0.90 -24.09 12.34
CA ASN A 407 0.49 -24.43 12.08
C ASN A 407 1.40 -23.94 13.23
N VAL A 408 2.54 -24.62 13.41
CA VAL A 408 3.55 -24.30 14.44
C VAL A 408 4.95 -24.43 13.85
N HIS A 409 5.89 -23.71 14.44
CA HIS A 409 7.32 -23.88 14.17
C HIS A 409 7.87 -25.09 14.94
N GLY A 410 8.86 -25.76 14.34
CA GLY A 410 9.55 -26.88 14.99
C GLY A 410 8.74 -28.18 15.06
N LYS A 411 8.94 -28.95 16.14
CA LYS A 411 8.39 -30.30 16.26
C LYS A 411 6.95 -30.29 16.75
N TYR A 412 6.08 -30.93 15.98
CA TYR A 412 4.72 -31.21 16.44
C TYR A 412 4.73 -32.14 17.66
N GLY A 413 3.94 -31.77 18.67
CA GLY A 413 3.68 -32.63 19.83
C GLY A 413 2.85 -33.87 19.46
N PRO A 414 2.56 -34.76 20.43
CA PRO A 414 1.88 -36.04 20.19
C PRO A 414 0.50 -35.92 19.53
N LYS A 415 -0.16 -34.77 19.65
CA LYS A 415 -1.47 -34.48 19.05
C LYS A 415 -1.37 -34.06 17.58
N GLY A 416 -0.18 -33.83 17.04
CA GLY A 416 0.01 -33.29 15.71
C GLY A 416 -0.47 -31.83 15.56
N PRO A 417 -0.37 -31.25 14.35
CA PRO A 417 -0.89 -29.93 14.05
C PRO A 417 -2.41 -29.87 14.25
N GLN A 418 -2.92 -28.75 14.77
CA GLN A 418 -4.36 -28.51 14.93
C GLN A 418 -4.83 -27.48 13.90
N LEU A 419 -4.81 -27.87 12.62
CA LEU A 419 -5.06 -26.96 11.49
C LEU A 419 -6.54 -26.56 11.36
N GLN A 420 -6.80 -25.27 11.27
CA GLN A 420 -8.12 -24.69 11.04
C GLN A 420 -8.31 -24.36 9.55
N TYR A 421 -8.61 -25.37 8.74
CA TYR A 421 -8.77 -25.18 7.29
C TYR A 421 -9.90 -24.22 6.91
N ASP A 422 -10.98 -24.16 7.70
CA ASP A 422 -12.08 -23.20 7.47
C ASP A 422 -11.60 -21.75 7.64
N ARG A 423 -10.68 -21.50 8.59
CA ARG A 423 -10.03 -20.20 8.76
C ARG A 423 -9.11 -19.89 7.59
N LEU A 424 -8.29 -20.85 7.15
CA LEU A 424 -7.43 -20.65 5.98
C LEU A 424 -8.26 -20.30 4.73
N LYS A 425 -9.40 -20.99 4.55
CA LYS A 425 -10.35 -20.71 3.47
C LYS A 425 -10.94 -19.31 3.57
N SER A 426 -11.39 -18.87 4.74
CA SER A 426 -11.96 -17.54 4.92
C SER A 426 -10.93 -16.43 4.72
N ILE A 427 -9.68 -16.64 5.15
CA ILE A 427 -8.55 -15.75 4.84
C ILE A 427 -8.37 -15.66 3.32
N ARG A 428 -8.26 -16.80 2.62
CA ARG A 428 -8.08 -16.84 1.16
C ARG A 428 -9.18 -16.10 0.42
N GLU A 429 -10.44 -16.34 0.78
CA GLU A 429 -11.59 -15.66 0.19
C GLU A 429 -11.54 -14.14 0.42
N SER A 430 -11.12 -13.70 1.62
CA SER A 430 -10.98 -12.28 1.92
C SER A 430 -9.92 -11.62 1.03
N THR A 431 -8.79 -12.29 0.77
CA THR A 431 -7.67 -11.69 0.02
C THR A 431 -8.04 -11.33 -1.42
N LYS A 432 -9.04 -12.01 -2.00
CA LYS A 432 -9.46 -11.85 -3.40
C LYS A 432 -8.30 -12.01 -4.40
N GLY A 433 -7.28 -12.79 -4.06
CA GLY A 433 -6.09 -13.01 -4.89
C GLY A 433 -5.16 -11.79 -5.01
N GLN A 434 -5.24 -10.84 -4.07
CA GLN A 434 -4.32 -9.69 -4.03
C GLN A 434 -2.91 -10.07 -3.52
N VAL A 435 -2.83 -11.16 -2.77
CA VAL A 435 -1.64 -11.81 -2.24
C VAL A 435 -1.79 -13.32 -2.39
N GLU A 436 -0.66 -14.02 -2.45
CA GLU A 436 -0.64 -15.49 -2.36
C GLU A 436 -0.42 -15.93 -0.90
N LEU A 437 -0.96 -17.11 -0.55
CA LEU A 437 -0.90 -17.71 0.79
C LEU A 437 0.01 -18.94 0.83
#